data_AF-A0A6V8CTD7-F1
#
_entry.id   AF-A0A6V8CTD7-F1
#
_cell.length_a   1.000
_cell.length_b   1.000
_cell.length_c   1.000
_cell.angle_alpha   90.00
_cell.angle_beta   90.00
_cell.angle_gamma   90.00
#
_symmetry.space_group_name_H-M   'P 1'
#
loop_
_entity.id
_entity.type
_entity.pdbx_description
1 polymer ?
#
loop_
_entity_poly.entity_id
_entity_poly.type
_entity_poly.pdbx_seq_one_letter_code
_entity_poly.pdbx_strand_id
1 'polypeptide(L)' 'MVHCTECGREQSDETKFCRYCGERTPGPDLTAQLRREAAAIQQAKQSGAAPTSSTPQSSVRTGYRLGGV' A
#
# COMPACT_ATOMS: atom_id res chain seq x y z
N MET A 1 -8.59 14.87 -1.33
CA MET A 1 -9.50 13.73 -1.15
C MET A 1 -8.83 12.73 -0.23
N VAL A 2 -9.57 12.17 0.74
CA VAL A 2 -9.08 11.13 1.66
C VAL A 2 -9.91 9.87 1.47
N HIS A 3 -9.28 8.70 1.49
CA HIS A 3 -10.01 7.43 1.47
C HIS A 3 -10.16 6.90 2.89
N CYS A 4 -11.34 6.41 3.23
CA CYS A 4 -11.55 5.73 4.51
C CYS A 4 -10.69 4.46 4.58
N THR A 5 -9.96 4.26 5.68
CA THR A 5 -9.10 3.10 5.90
C THR A 5 -9.89 1.79 6.02
N GLU A 6 -11.13 1.88 6.49
CA GLU A 6 -12.00 0.70 6.68
C GLU A 6 -12.77 0.35 5.40
N CYS A 7 -13.45 1.33 4.80
CA CYS A 7 -14.39 1.06 3.70
C CYS A 7 -13.85 1.44 2.32
N GLY A 8 -12.66 2.07 2.22
CA GLY A 8 -12.01 2.45 0.96
C GLY A 8 -12.71 3.55 0.15
N ARG A 9 -13.87 4.04 0.60
CA ARG A 9 -14.61 5.09 -0.12
C ARG A 9 -13.92 6.44 0.05
N GLU A 10 -13.97 7.19 -1.03
CA GLU A 10 -13.51 8.57 -1.05
C GLU A 10 -14.40 9.45 -0.16
N GLN A 11 -13.75 10.36 0.56
CA GLN A 11 -14.35 11.40 1.37
C GLN A 11 -13.63 12.73 1.18
N SER A 12 -14.34 13.80 1.53
CA SER A 12 -13.75 15.13 1.69
C SER A 12 -12.82 15.17 2.91
N ASP A 13 -11.69 15.85 2.74
CA ASP A 13 -10.61 15.97 3.75
C ASP A 13 -11.06 16.56 5.10
N GLU A 14 -12.22 17.21 5.14
CA GLU A 14 -12.72 17.94 6.32
C GLU A 14 -13.67 17.11 7.20
N THR A 15 -14.03 15.89 6.77
CA THR A 15 -14.94 15.04 7.54
C THR A 15 -14.21 14.31 8.65
N LYS A 16 -14.73 14.40 9.89
CA LYS A 16 -14.23 13.67 11.09
C LYS A 16 -14.73 12.23 11.20
N PHE A 17 -15.71 11.88 10.37
CA PHE A 17 -16.34 10.57 10.34
C PHE A 17 -16.61 10.16 8.90
N CYS A 18 -16.44 8.87 8.62
CA CYS A 18 -16.80 8.32 7.35
C CYS A 18 -18.32 8.30 7.21
N ARG A 19 -18.82 8.92 6.14
CA ARG A 19 -20.26 9.04 5.87
C ARG A 19 -20.91 7.71 5.46
N TYR A 20 -20.11 6.70 5.14
CA TYR A 20 -20.58 5.38 4.71
C TYR A 20 -20.51 4.31 5.80
N CYS A 21 -19.38 4.20 6.51
CA CYS A 21 -19.22 3.19 7.57
C CYS A 21 -19.36 3.77 8.99
N GLY A 22 -19.37 5.10 9.16
CA GLY A 22 -19.46 5.75 10.47
C GLY A 22 -18.15 5.79 11.26
N GLU A 23 -17.08 5.18 10.74
CA GLU A 23 -15.79 5.13 11.43
C GLU A 23 -15.17 6.52 11.57
N ARG A 24 -14.41 6.75 12.65
CA ARG A 24 -13.66 7.99 12.81
C ARG A 24 -12.55 8.07 11.78
N THR A 25 -12.59 9.10 10.95
CA THR A 25 -11.46 9.41 10.07
C THR A 25 -10.32 9.95 10.94
N PRO A 26 -9.06 9.60 10.61
CA PRO A 26 -7.92 10.19 11.29
C PRO A 26 -8.00 11.72 11.14
N GLY A 27 -7.86 12.44 12.26
CA GLY A 27 -8.00 13.90 12.26
C GLY A 27 -7.08 14.59 11.24
N PRO A 28 -7.35 15.86 10.92
CA PRO A 28 -6.58 16.59 9.89
C PRO A 28 -5.09 16.67 10.23
N ASP A 29 -4.75 16.78 11.53
CA ASP A 29 -3.38 16.82 12.02
C ASP A 29 -2.62 15.51 11.77
N LEU A 30 -3.23 14.39 12.15
CA LEU A 30 -2.67 13.05 11.94
C LEU A 30 -2.50 12.78 10.43
N THR A 31 -3.52 13.11 9.63
CA THR A 31 -3.45 12.95 8.17
C THR A 31 -2.33 13.79 7.54
N ALA A 32 -2.11 15.01 8.03
CA ALA A 32 -1.00 15.86 7.59
C ALA A 32 0.36 15.27 7.99
N GLN A 33 0.48 14.68 9.18
CA GLN A 33 1.69 13.97 9.59
C GLN A 33 1.97 12.76 8.70
N LEU A 34 0.98 11.87 8.48
CA LEU A 34 1.15 10.70 7.62
C LEU A 34 1.57 11.08 6.19
N ARG A 35 1.04 12.18 5.63
CA ARG A 35 1.48 12.67 4.30
C ARG A 35 2.94 13.10 4.29
N ARG A 36 3.40 13.79 5.33
CA ARG A 36 4.80 14.20 5.45
C ARG A 36 5.73 12.98 5.56
N GLU A 37 5.35 12.01 6.37
CA GLU A 37 6.09 10.74 6.50
C GLU A 37 6.14 9.98 5.18
N ALA A 38 5.01 9.83 4.49
CA ALA A 38 4.94 9.18 3.18
C ALA A 38 5.80 9.89 2.11
N ALA A 39 5.81 11.23 2.11
CA ALA A 39 6.64 12.01 1.19
C ALA A 39 8.14 11.82 1.46
N ALA A 40 8.55 11.81 2.73
CA ALA A 40 9.94 11.55 3.13
C ALA A 40 10.41 10.15 2.68
N ILE A 41 9.55 9.13 2.84
CA ILE A 41 9.85 7.76 2.38
C ILE A 41 9.98 7.71 0.85
N GLN A 42 9.13 8.41 0.11
CA GLN A 42 9.20 8.45 -1.35
C GLN A 42 10.49 9.12 -1.85
N GLN A 43 10.94 10.19 -1.20
CA GLN A 43 12.19 10.85 -1.54
C GLN A 43 13.40 9.94 -1.28
N ALA A 44 13.43 9.25 -0.13
CA ALA A 44 14.48 8.28 0.17
C ALA A 44 14.55 7.15 -0.86
N LYS A 45 13.39 6.70 -1.35
CA LYS A 45 13.27 5.65 -2.38
C LYS A 45 13.72 6.11 -3.78
N GLN A 46 13.66 7.42 -4.07
CA GLN A 46 14.08 7.98 -5.36
C GLN A 46 15.61 8.12 -5.48
N SER A 47 16.35 8.13 -4.37
CA SER A 47 17.81 8.29 -4.35
C SER A 47 18.64 6.99 -4.43
N GLY A 48 18.05 5.80 -4.54
CA GLY A 48 18.85 4.59 -4.79
C GLY A 48 18.09 3.27 -4.66
N ALA A 49 18.19 2.46 -5.73
CA ALA A 49 17.75 1.07 -5.89
C ALA A 49 16.24 0.82 -5.81
N ALA A 50 15.70 0.30 -6.91
CA ALA A 50 14.39 -0.31 -6.98
C ALA A 50 14.19 -1.25 -5.77
N PRO A 51 12.99 -1.28 -5.14
CA PRO A 51 12.63 -2.45 -4.36
C PRO A 51 12.57 -3.59 -5.38
N THR A 52 13.62 -4.41 -5.46
CA THR A 52 13.43 -5.79 -5.79
C THR A 52 12.46 -6.28 -4.73
N SER A 53 11.16 -6.28 -5.06
CA SER A 53 10.21 -7.15 -4.43
C SER A 53 10.78 -8.54 -4.64
N SER A 54 11.58 -8.97 -3.68
CA SER A 54 12.04 -10.34 -3.55
C SER A 54 10.81 -11.14 -3.16
N THR A 55 9.87 -11.29 -4.09
CA THR A 55 9.21 -12.57 -4.24
C THR A 55 10.36 -13.54 -4.43
N PRO A 56 10.64 -14.49 -3.51
CA PRO A 56 11.42 -15.64 -3.91
C PRO A 56 10.58 -16.27 -5.03
N GLN A 57 10.94 -15.98 -6.28
CA GLN A 57 10.41 -16.70 -7.43
C GLN A 57 10.90 -18.12 -7.21
N SER A 58 10.08 -18.89 -6.50
CA SER A 58 10.19 -20.33 -6.35
C SER A 58 10.01 -20.87 -7.75
N SER A 59 11.10 -20.87 -8.50
CA SER A 59 11.31 -21.65 -9.70
C SER A 59 11.20 -23.09 -9.23
N VAL A 60 9.96 -23.56 -9.13
CA VAL A 60 9.68 -24.99 -9.03
C VAL A 60 10.12 -25.54 -10.38
N ARG A 61 11.41 -25.91 -10.44
CA ARG A 61 11.97 -26.82 -11.44
C ARG A 61 11.21 -28.13 -11.27
N THR A 62 10.04 -28.24 -11.87
CA THR A 62 9.39 -29.53 -12.02
C THR A 62 10.22 -30.33 -12.99
N GLY A 63 10.95 -31.28 -12.41
CA GLY A 63 11.86 -32.17 -13.08
C GLY A 63 11.17 -33.08 -14.11
N TYR A 64 11.99 -33.49 -15.06
CA TYR A 64 12.03 -34.78 -15.75
C TYR A 64 10.74 -35.63 -15.74
N ARG A 65 10.17 -35.84 -16.93
CA ARG A 65 9.56 -37.12 -17.29
C ARG A 65 10.38 -37.79 -18.39
N LEU A 66 11.06 -38.86 -18.00
CA LEU A 66 11.67 -39.87 -18.85
C LEU A 66 10.59 -40.84 -19.35
N GLY A 67 10.77 -41.36 -20.57
CA GLY A 67 10.08 -42.54 -21.13
C GLY A 67 8.87 -42.17 -22.00
N GLY A 68 8.76 -42.54 -23.28
CA GLY A 68 9.38 -43.65 -24.02
C GLY A 68 8.29 -44.64 -24.42
N VAL A 69 7.90 -44.68 -25.71
CA VAL A 69 7.89 -45.84 -26.64
C VAL A 69 7.83 -45.29 -28.07
#